data_AF-A0A944R4J4-F1
#
_entry.id   AF-A0A944R4J4-F1
#
_cell.length_a   1.000
_cell.length_b   1.000
_cell.length_c   1.000
_cell.angle_alpha   90.00
_cell.angle_beta   90.00
_cell.angle_gamma   90.00
#
_symmetry.space_group_name_H-M   'P 1'
#
loop_
_entity.id
_entity.type
_entity.pdbx_description
1 polymer ?
#
loop_
_entity_poly.entity_id
_entity_poly.type
_entity_poly.pdbx_seq_one_letter_code
_entity_poly.pdbx_strand_id
1 'polypeptide(L)'
;MLKLQGIAVSSGVTIGEALVLDSEGFRIPRRFVARSAVDTELQRLANAIAESTAEIKKNRDAVRGELGEQYAAIFDAHLAMLHDQRLQEELTSAVRDRNWWPEYAVSRTLRRYAKVFQSLDNHIAQRAHDIYDIEKSLLRNLLGQRRETLASISEPVVILAHNLTPSETANLDRRFVKGFATELGGPGSHTAIVAEG
;
A
#
# COMPACT_ATOMS: atom_id res chain seq x y z
N MET A 1 -19.12 -15.94 0.19
CA MET A 1 -19.48 -14.54 -0.10
C MET A 1 -19.15 -13.71 1.13
N LEU A 2 -18.36 -12.64 0.98
CA LEU A 2 -17.99 -11.76 2.10
C LEU A 2 -19.02 -10.63 2.19
N LYS A 3 -19.56 -10.37 3.38
CA LYS A 3 -20.45 -9.25 3.66
C LYS A 3 -19.82 -8.39 4.76
N LEU A 4 -19.58 -7.11 4.46
CA LEU A 4 -19.04 -6.14 5.39
C LEU A 4 -20.12 -5.09 5.68
N GLN A 5 -20.24 -4.67 6.94
CA GLN A 5 -21.11 -3.58 7.36
C GLN A 5 -20.25 -2.37 7.75
N GLY A 6 -20.68 -1.19 7.33
CA GLY A 6 -20.05 0.08 7.65
C GLY A 6 -21.10 1.16 7.93
N ILE A 7 -20.64 2.40 8.07
CA ILE A 7 -21.52 3.56 8.29
C ILE A 7 -21.87 4.16 6.93
N ALA A 8 -23.16 4.29 6.64
CA ALA A 8 -23.61 4.94 5.41
C ALA A 8 -23.40 6.45 5.49
N VAL A 9 -22.68 7.00 4.53
CA VAL A 9 -22.41 8.45 4.40
C VAL A 9 -23.10 9.08 3.19
N SER A 10 -23.54 8.28 2.21
CA SER A 10 -24.29 8.75 1.04
C SER A 10 -25.26 7.65 0.59
N SER A 11 -26.44 8.04 0.11
CA SER A 11 -27.50 7.12 -0.29
C SER A 11 -27.29 6.63 -1.72
N GLY A 12 -27.47 5.33 -1.95
CA GLY A 12 -27.42 4.74 -3.29
C GLY A 12 -26.96 3.29 -3.28
N VAL A 13 -27.06 2.64 -4.45
CA VAL A 13 -26.53 1.30 -4.69
C VAL A 13 -25.69 1.35 -5.95
N THR A 14 -24.46 0.83 -5.86
CA THR A 14 -23.53 0.79 -6.97
C THR A 14 -22.90 -0.60 -7.10
N ILE A 15 -22.60 -0.99 -8.33
CA ILE A 15 -21.93 -2.25 -8.66
C ILE A 15 -20.85 -1.92 -9.68
N GLY A 16 -19.62 -2.32 -9.42
CA GLY A 16 -18.50 -2.07 -10.30
C GLY A 16 -17.25 -2.84 -9.84
N GLU A 17 -16.20 -2.79 -10.66
CA GLU A 17 -14.94 -3.39 -10.28
C GLU A 17 -14.32 -2.66 -9.09
N ALA A 18 -13.80 -3.43 -8.14
CA ALA A 18 -13.18 -2.89 -6.94
C ALA A 18 -11.80 -2.33 -7.27
N LEU A 19 -11.64 -1.02 -7.10
CA LEU A 19 -10.36 -0.35 -7.16
C LEU A 19 -9.81 -0.15 -5.74
N VAL A 20 -8.79 -0.91 -5.36
CA VAL A 20 -8.22 -0.84 -4.02
C VAL A 20 -7.09 0.21 -3.98
N LEU A 21 -7.25 1.22 -3.13
CA LEU A 21 -6.19 2.15 -2.77
C LEU A 21 -5.50 1.66 -1.50
N ASP A 22 -4.18 1.75 -1.50
CA ASP A 22 -3.40 1.50 -0.30
C ASP A 22 -3.60 2.57 0.77
N SER A 23 -3.23 2.28 2.02
CA SER A 23 -3.15 3.25 3.15
C SER A 23 -2.32 4.48 2.83
N GLU A 24 -1.49 4.39 1.79
CA GLU A 24 -0.58 5.40 1.28
C GLU A 24 -1.13 6.16 0.05
N GLY A 25 -2.36 5.88 -0.39
CA GLY A 25 -2.96 6.49 -1.57
C GLY A 25 -2.46 5.91 -2.91
N PHE A 26 -1.71 4.80 -2.89
CA PHE A 26 -1.27 4.13 -4.11
C PHE A 26 -2.40 3.30 -4.73
N ARG A 27 -2.64 3.49 -6.04
CA ARG A 27 -3.41 2.56 -6.86
C ARG A 27 -2.55 1.33 -7.15
N ILE A 28 -2.89 0.19 -6.56
CA ILE A 28 -2.18 -1.08 -6.79
C ILE A 28 -3.14 -2.05 -7.49
N PRO A 29 -3.28 -1.94 -8.81
CA PRO A 29 -4.19 -2.81 -9.54
C PRO A 29 -3.67 -4.25 -9.48
N ARG A 30 -4.59 -5.21 -9.34
CA ARG A 30 -4.27 -6.63 -9.42
C ARG A 30 -3.98 -7.01 -10.88
N ARG A 31 -2.81 -6.63 -11.37
CA ARG A 31 -2.32 -6.93 -12.71
C ARG A 31 -1.41 -8.15 -12.70
N PHE A 32 -1.37 -8.82 -13.84
CA PHE A 32 -0.48 -9.96 -14.08
C PHE A 32 0.64 -9.58 -15.04
N VAL A 33 1.83 -10.12 -14.78
CA VAL A 33 3.02 -9.96 -15.60
C VAL A 33 2.94 -10.94 -16.75
N ALA A 34 3.23 -10.49 -17.97
CA ALA A 34 3.40 -11.41 -19.10
C ALA A 34 4.64 -12.28 -18.85
N ARG A 35 4.60 -13.58 -19.19
CA ARG A 35 5.72 -14.51 -18.93
C ARG A 35 7.06 -14.00 -19.45
N SER A 36 7.07 -13.34 -20.61
CA SER A 36 8.27 -12.75 -21.23
C SER A 36 8.85 -11.55 -20.46
N ALA A 37 8.08 -10.93 -19.56
CA ALA A 37 8.48 -9.76 -18.79
C ALA A 37 8.86 -10.11 -17.35
N VAL A 38 8.73 -11.38 -16.92
CA VAL A 38 8.98 -11.79 -15.52
C VAL A 38 10.37 -11.39 -15.04
N ASP A 39 11.42 -11.66 -15.82
CA ASP A 39 12.79 -11.33 -15.42
C ASP A 39 13.02 -9.82 -15.32
N THR A 40 12.40 -9.03 -16.20
CA THR A 40 12.43 -7.56 -16.13
C THR A 40 11.74 -7.04 -14.87
N GLU A 41 10.59 -7.61 -14.53
CA GLU A 41 9.82 -7.23 -13.33
C GLU A 41 10.52 -7.67 -12.03
N LEU A 42 11.22 -8.81 -12.04
CA LEU A 42 12.08 -9.24 -10.94
C LEU A 42 13.29 -8.32 -10.76
N GLN A 43 13.90 -7.86 -11.86
CA GLN A 43 14.97 -6.86 -11.77
C GLN A 43 14.46 -5.52 -11.23
N ARG A 44 13.24 -5.10 -11.62
CA ARG A 44 12.60 -3.90 -11.05
C ARG A 44 12.38 -4.04 -9.55
N LEU A 45 11.90 -5.20 -9.10
CA LEU A 45 11.75 -5.51 -7.68
C LEU A 45 13.09 -5.44 -6.94
N ALA A 46 14.14 -6.06 -7.47
CA ALA A 46 15.48 -6.04 -6.86
C ALA A 46 16.03 -4.61 -6.75
N ASN A 47 15.86 -3.79 -7.79
CA ASN A 47 16.28 -2.39 -7.79
C ASN A 47 15.51 -1.58 -6.74
N ALA A 48 14.20 -1.75 -6.63
CA ALA A 48 13.39 -1.05 -5.63
C ALA A 48 13.79 -1.45 -4.19
N ILE A 49 14.11 -2.72 -3.95
CA ILE A 49 14.65 -3.18 -2.66
C ILE A 49 15.99 -2.50 -2.36
N ALA A 50 16.89 -2.39 -3.34
CA ALA A 50 18.18 -1.73 -3.17
C ALA A 50 18.03 -0.23 -2.90
N GLU A 51 17.13 0.47 -3.61
CA GLU A 51 16.83 1.88 -3.39
C GLU A 51 16.21 2.11 -2.01
N SER A 52 15.21 1.32 -1.62
CA SER A 52 14.61 1.38 -0.27
C SER A 52 15.64 1.12 0.82
N THR A 53 16.55 0.16 0.61
CA THR A 53 17.65 -0.11 1.53
C THR A 53 18.55 1.12 1.73
N ALA A 54 18.89 1.81 0.64
CA ALA A 54 19.72 3.01 0.70
C ALA A 54 19.02 4.17 1.41
N GLU A 55 17.72 4.37 1.15
CA GLU A 55 16.90 5.37 1.85
C GLU A 55 16.81 5.11 3.35
N ILE A 56 16.53 3.86 3.75
CA ILE A 56 16.41 3.48 5.17
C ILE A 56 17.76 3.67 5.88
N LYS A 57 18.88 3.29 5.27
CA LYS A 57 20.23 3.53 5.83
C LYS A 57 20.53 5.01 6.02
N LYS A 58 20.17 5.85 5.04
CA LYS A 58 20.35 7.30 5.13
C LYS A 58 19.54 7.89 6.29
N ASN A 59 18.28 7.48 6.44
CA ASN A 59 17.42 7.94 7.52
C ASN A 59 17.94 7.47 8.89
N ARG A 60 18.40 6.22 8.99
CA ARG A 60 19.06 5.70 10.19
C ARG A 60 20.25 6.55 10.60
N ASP A 61 21.16 6.83 9.65
CA ASP A 61 22.39 7.56 9.95
C ASP A 61 22.11 9.01 10.39
N ALA A 62 21.09 9.65 9.81
CA ALA A 62 20.61 10.96 10.24
C ALA A 62 20.01 10.92 11.65
N VAL A 63 19.09 9.98 11.91
CA VAL A 63 18.43 9.82 13.22
C VAL A 63 19.45 9.46 14.31
N ARG A 64 20.45 8.62 14.01
CA ARG A 64 21.53 8.32 14.94
C ARG A 64 22.30 9.58 15.34
N GLY A 65 22.57 10.48 14.39
CA GLY A 65 23.28 11.73 14.63
C GLY A 65 22.48 12.73 15.47
N GLU A 66 21.16 12.78 15.29
CA GLU A 66 20.29 13.77 15.95
C GLU A 66 19.69 13.29 17.28
N LEU A 67 19.26 12.02 17.33
CA LEU A 67 18.46 11.46 18.42
C LEU A 67 19.15 10.28 19.14
N GLY A 68 20.23 9.74 18.58
CA GLY A 68 21.04 8.68 19.18
C GLY A 68 20.67 7.26 18.74
N GLU A 69 21.46 6.28 19.20
CA GLU A 69 21.40 4.87 18.77
C GLU A 69 20.05 4.19 19.05
N GLN A 70 19.38 4.56 20.14
CA GLN A 70 18.09 3.95 20.49
C GLN A 70 17.02 4.17 19.41
N TYR A 71 17.00 5.35 18.79
CA TYR A 71 16.05 5.66 17.71
C TYR A 71 16.52 5.10 16.36
N ALA A 72 17.84 5.01 16.15
CA ALA A 72 18.42 4.38 14.97
C ALA A 72 18.09 2.87 14.87
N ALA A 73 18.00 2.19 16.01
CA ALA A 73 17.67 0.76 16.08
C ALA A 73 16.33 0.38 15.42
N ILE A 74 15.38 1.32 15.32
CA ILE A 74 14.12 1.12 14.59
C ILE A 74 14.39 0.84 13.11
N PHE A 75 15.27 1.63 12.49
CA PHE A 75 15.63 1.45 11.08
C PHE A 75 16.50 0.21 10.85
N ASP A 76 17.31 -0.21 11.82
CA ASP A 76 18.04 -1.48 11.73
C ASP A 76 17.08 -2.68 11.71
N ALA A 77 15.97 -2.60 12.46
CA ALA A 77 14.91 -3.61 12.38
C ALA A 77 14.21 -3.60 11.01
N HIS A 78 13.97 -2.42 10.42
CA HIS A 78 13.42 -2.31 9.06
C HIS A 78 14.35 -2.95 8.02
N LEU A 79 15.67 -2.69 8.12
CA LEU A 79 16.67 -3.30 7.25
C LEU A 79 16.73 -4.81 7.42
N ALA A 80 16.71 -5.30 8.67
CA ALA A 80 16.74 -6.73 8.95
C ALA A 80 15.54 -7.45 8.32
N MET A 81 14.35 -6.85 8.40
CA MET A 81 13.16 -7.40 7.76
C MET A 81 13.24 -7.35 6.22
N LEU A 82 13.68 -6.24 5.64
CA LEU A 82 13.79 -6.09 4.18
C LEU A 82 14.82 -7.07 3.57
N HIS A 83 15.85 -7.41 4.33
CA HIS A 83 16.87 -8.39 3.96
C HIS A 83 16.58 -9.82 4.42
N ASP A 84 15.42 -10.08 5.03
CA ASP A 84 15.02 -11.43 5.41
C ASP A 84 14.86 -12.31 4.15
N GLN A 85 15.57 -13.43 4.13
CA GLN A 85 15.61 -14.32 2.98
C GLN A 85 14.22 -14.87 2.63
N ARG A 86 13.38 -15.17 3.63
CA ARG A 86 12.04 -15.73 3.38
C ARG A 86 11.13 -14.70 2.75
N LEU A 87 11.22 -13.44 3.20
CA LEU A 87 10.48 -12.33 2.57
C LEU A 87 10.89 -12.16 1.10
N GLN A 88 12.20 -12.14 0.82
CA GLN A 88 12.69 -11.97 -0.56
C GLN A 88 12.31 -13.13 -1.48
N GLU A 89 12.42 -14.37 -1.00
CA GLU A 89 11.98 -15.56 -1.72
C GLU A 89 10.48 -15.52 -2.01
N GLU A 90 9.67 -15.09 -1.04
CA GLU A 90 8.24 -15.00 -1.21
C GLU A 90 7.83 -13.94 -2.24
N LEU A 91 8.44 -12.74 -2.18
CA LEU A 91 8.19 -11.69 -3.17
C LEU A 91 8.61 -12.14 -4.57
N THR A 92 9.78 -12.79 -4.68
CA THR A 92 10.28 -13.34 -5.95
C THR A 92 9.32 -14.40 -6.50
N SER A 93 8.86 -15.31 -5.66
CA SER A 93 7.93 -16.38 -6.05
C SER A 93 6.56 -15.83 -6.43
N ALA A 94 6.09 -14.78 -5.76
CA ALA A 94 4.84 -14.12 -6.12
C ALA A 94 4.89 -13.50 -7.53
N VAL A 95 6.01 -12.88 -7.89
CA VAL A 95 6.21 -12.33 -9.24
C VAL A 95 6.42 -13.45 -10.27
N ARG A 96 7.28 -14.43 -9.97
CA ARG A 96 7.65 -15.49 -10.92
C ARG A 96 6.57 -16.54 -11.13
N ASP A 97 6.05 -17.12 -10.05
CA ASP A 97 5.19 -18.30 -10.12
C ASP A 97 3.72 -17.90 -10.26
N ARG A 98 3.32 -16.82 -9.58
CA ARG A 98 1.94 -16.31 -9.65
C ARG A 98 1.74 -15.25 -10.74
N ASN A 99 2.81 -14.85 -11.42
CA ASN A 99 2.83 -13.79 -12.42
C ASN A 99 2.23 -12.49 -11.88
N TRP A 100 2.39 -12.18 -10.60
CA TRP A 100 1.87 -10.93 -10.05
C TRP A 100 2.77 -9.76 -10.41
N TRP A 101 2.18 -8.59 -10.66
CA TRP A 101 2.95 -7.36 -10.72
C TRP A 101 3.71 -7.12 -9.41
N PRO A 102 4.96 -6.60 -9.45
CA PRO A 102 5.78 -6.39 -8.26
C PRO A 102 5.09 -5.59 -7.16
N GLU A 103 4.36 -4.53 -7.51
CA GLU A 103 3.64 -3.68 -6.56
C GLU A 103 2.55 -4.47 -5.83
N TYR A 104 1.81 -5.29 -6.57
CA TYR A 104 0.78 -6.15 -5.99
C TYR A 104 1.39 -7.25 -5.12
N ALA A 105 2.52 -7.82 -5.54
CA ALA A 105 3.26 -8.81 -4.76
C ALA A 105 3.78 -8.23 -3.43
N VAL A 106 4.39 -7.05 -3.46
CA VAL A 106 4.87 -6.33 -2.28
C VAL A 106 3.71 -6.03 -1.33
N SER A 107 2.67 -5.38 -1.82
CA SER A 107 1.55 -4.97 -0.97
C SER A 107 0.84 -6.16 -0.35
N ARG A 108 0.55 -7.20 -1.15
CA ARG A 108 -0.16 -8.38 -0.65
C ARG A 108 0.66 -9.14 0.39
N THR A 109 1.96 -9.24 0.20
CA THR A 109 2.86 -9.98 1.09
C THR A 109 3.04 -9.22 2.40
N LEU A 110 3.47 -7.95 2.35
CA LEU A 110 3.75 -7.15 3.55
C LEU A 110 2.51 -6.93 4.40
N ARG A 111 1.35 -6.65 3.82
CA ARG A 111 0.10 -6.53 4.58
C ARG A 111 -0.30 -7.82 5.28
N ARG A 112 0.05 -8.99 4.72
CA ARG A 112 -0.19 -10.27 5.40
C ARG A 112 0.70 -10.41 6.62
N TYR A 113 1.98 -10.03 6.51
CA TYR A 113 2.87 -9.96 7.68
C TYR A 113 2.32 -8.95 8.70
N ALA A 114 1.98 -7.72 8.29
CA ALA A 114 1.41 -6.70 9.17
C ALA A 114 0.18 -7.20 9.95
N LYS A 115 -0.75 -7.89 9.28
CA LYS A 115 -1.92 -8.50 9.94
C LYS A 115 -1.57 -9.54 10.99
N VAL A 116 -0.56 -10.38 10.74
CA VAL A 116 -0.07 -11.33 11.74
C VAL A 116 0.49 -10.59 12.94
N PHE A 117 1.30 -9.55 12.73
CA PHE A 117 1.84 -8.73 13.82
C PHE A 117 0.77 -7.97 14.62
N GLN A 118 -0.28 -7.47 13.96
CA GLN A 118 -1.42 -6.82 14.63
C GLN A 118 -2.23 -7.78 15.51
N SER A 119 -2.20 -9.09 15.21
CA SER A 119 -2.91 -10.10 16.00
C SER A 119 -2.14 -10.56 17.25
N LEU A 120 -0.93 -10.05 17.47
CA LEU A 120 -0.07 -10.35 18.62
C LEU A 120 -0.21 -9.24 19.70
N ASP A 121 0.19 -9.54 20.94
CA ASP A 121 0.04 -8.64 22.10
C ASP A 121 0.57 -7.19 21.89
N ASN A 122 0.04 -6.25 22.68
CA ASN A 122 0.14 -4.79 22.50
C ASN A 122 1.55 -4.20 22.22
N HIS A 123 2.64 -4.85 22.66
CA HIS A 123 4.01 -4.38 22.35
C HIS A 123 4.48 -4.76 20.94
N ILE A 124 3.96 -5.85 20.36
CA ILE A 124 4.30 -6.34 19.02
C ILE A 124 3.44 -5.66 17.96
N ALA A 125 2.22 -5.22 18.31
CA ALA A 125 1.33 -4.50 17.40
C ALA A 125 1.94 -3.22 16.81
N GLN A 126 2.83 -2.54 17.55
CA GLN A 126 3.57 -1.38 17.04
C GLN A 126 4.46 -1.73 15.82
N ARG A 127 4.96 -2.98 15.74
CA ARG A 127 5.74 -3.45 14.58
C ARG A 127 4.92 -3.56 13.30
N ALA A 128 3.59 -3.57 13.39
CA ALA A 128 2.77 -3.51 12.19
C ALA A 128 2.96 -2.18 11.44
N HIS A 129 3.16 -1.07 12.15
CA HIS A 129 3.43 0.23 11.54
C HIS A 129 4.78 0.23 10.81
N ASP A 130 5.80 -0.39 11.39
CA ASP A 130 7.10 -0.58 10.72
C ASP A 130 6.97 -1.30 9.37
N ILE A 131 6.08 -2.29 9.29
CA ILE A 131 5.84 -3.05 8.05
C ILE A 131 5.17 -2.18 6.99
N TYR A 132 4.21 -1.35 7.38
CA TYR A 132 3.57 -0.41 6.46
C TYR A 132 4.56 0.65 5.95
N ASP A 133 5.51 1.10 6.78
CA ASP A 133 6.55 2.05 6.36
C ASP A 133 7.51 1.43 5.33
N ILE A 134 7.87 0.15 5.50
CA ILE A 134 8.66 -0.60 4.52
C ILE A 134 7.87 -0.76 3.22
N GLU A 135 6.58 -1.14 3.30
CA GLU A 135 5.69 -1.27 2.15
C GLU A 135 5.62 0.04 1.36
N LYS A 136 5.41 1.16 2.05
CA LYS A 136 5.38 2.51 1.47
C LYS A 136 6.66 2.84 0.70
N SER A 137 7.83 2.63 1.31
CA SER A 137 9.11 2.93 0.65
C SER A 137 9.28 2.08 -0.61
N LEU A 138 9.01 0.77 -0.51
CA LEU A 138 9.11 -0.13 -1.66
C LEU A 138 8.15 0.25 -2.79
N LEU A 139 6.88 0.51 -2.46
CA LEU A 139 5.89 0.92 -3.45
C LEU A 139 6.23 2.25 -4.09
N ARG A 140 6.78 3.20 -3.34
CA ARG A 140 7.28 4.47 -3.90
C ARG A 140 8.37 4.22 -4.94
N ASN A 141 9.34 3.35 -4.64
CA ASN A 141 10.48 3.09 -5.53
C ASN A 141 10.07 2.21 -6.73
N LEU A 142 9.13 1.27 -6.55
CA LEU A 142 8.55 0.48 -7.64
C LEU A 142 7.70 1.32 -8.60
N LEU A 143 6.82 2.15 -8.06
CA LEU A 143 5.92 2.97 -8.87
C LEU A 143 6.66 4.14 -9.51
N GLY A 144 7.62 4.77 -8.81
CA GLY A 144 8.36 5.92 -9.32
C GLY A 144 7.43 6.99 -9.92
N GLN A 145 7.64 7.30 -11.21
CA GLN A 145 6.80 8.22 -11.99
C GLN A 145 5.49 7.59 -12.50
N ARG A 146 5.33 6.26 -12.43
CA ARG A 146 4.13 5.50 -12.85
C ARG A 146 3.02 5.49 -11.79
N ARG A 147 3.03 6.46 -10.88
CA ARG A 147 1.93 6.64 -9.92
C ARG A 147 0.67 7.00 -10.69
N GLU A 148 -0.19 6.01 -10.89
CA GLU A 148 -1.56 6.24 -11.35
C GLU A 148 -2.30 6.99 -10.23
N THR A 149 -2.56 8.28 -10.45
CA THR A 149 -3.37 9.10 -9.54
C THR A 149 -4.85 8.77 -9.72
N LEU A 150 -5.69 9.17 -8.76
CA LEU A 150 -7.15 9.02 -8.90
C LEU A 150 -7.72 9.72 -10.15
N ALA A 151 -7.03 10.75 -10.64
CA ALA A 151 -7.37 11.44 -11.89
C ALA A 151 -7.11 10.58 -13.15
N SER A 152 -6.34 9.50 -13.06
CA SER A 152 -6.04 8.59 -14.18
C SER A 152 -7.09 7.48 -14.37
N ILE A 153 -8.10 7.41 -13.51
CA ILE A 153 -9.20 6.44 -13.64
C ILE A 153 -10.01 6.78 -14.89
N SER A 154 -10.07 5.83 -15.83
CA SER A 154 -10.76 5.98 -17.13
C SER A 154 -11.87 4.95 -17.36
N GLU A 155 -12.18 4.14 -16.35
CA GLU A 155 -13.17 3.07 -16.40
C GLU A 155 -14.07 3.08 -15.14
N PRO A 156 -15.34 2.64 -15.22
CA PRO A 156 -16.24 2.63 -14.07
C PRO A 156 -15.76 1.71 -12.92
N VAL A 157 -15.52 2.28 -11.73
CA VAL A 157 -14.99 1.55 -10.56
C VAL A 157 -15.68 1.93 -9.24
N VAL A 158 -15.57 1.04 -8.25
CA VAL A 158 -15.89 1.30 -6.84
C VAL A 158 -14.59 1.32 -6.04
N ILE A 159 -14.28 2.43 -5.36
CA ILE A 159 -13.02 2.58 -4.62
C ILE A 159 -13.12 1.91 -3.24
N LEU A 160 -12.11 1.12 -2.88
CA LEU A 160 -11.93 0.60 -1.53
C LEU A 160 -10.61 1.15 -0.98
N ALA A 161 -10.63 1.88 0.13
CA ALA A 161 -9.43 2.49 0.67
C ALA A 161 -9.37 2.38 2.20
N HIS A 162 -8.18 2.56 2.79
CA HIS A 162 -8.10 2.70 4.25
C HIS A 162 -8.73 4.03 4.70
N ASN A 163 -8.34 5.12 4.02
CA ASN A 163 -8.89 6.46 4.18
C ASN A 163 -8.82 7.17 2.82
N LEU A 164 -9.60 8.24 2.66
CA LEU A 164 -9.48 9.17 1.53
C LEU A 164 -9.30 10.58 2.09
N THR A 165 -8.22 11.23 1.69
CA THR A 165 -7.94 12.61 2.07
C THR A 165 -8.92 13.58 1.38
N PRO A 166 -9.10 14.81 1.90
CA PRO A 166 -9.96 15.80 1.25
C PRO A 166 -9.56 16.07 -0.21
N SER A 167 -8.26 16.17 -0.48
CA SER A 167 -7.72 16.38 -1.82
C SER A 167 -8.01 15.21 -2.75
N GLU A 168 -7.86 13.97 -2.28
CA GLU A 168 -8.18 12.78 -3.07
C GLU A 168 -9.67 12.72 -3.40
N THR A 169 -10.52 12.97 -2.41
CA THR A 169 -11.98 12.91 -2.56
C THR A 169 -12.48 14.00 -3.50
N ALA A 170 -11.91 15.21 -3.43
CA ALA A 170 -12.24 16.31 -4.34
C ALA A 170 -11.83 16.07 -5.80
N ASN A 171 -10.81 15.23 -6.03
CA ASN A 171 -10.30 14.91 -7.37
C ASN A 171 -10.94 13.64 -7.98
N LEU A 172 -11.94 13.05 -7.33
CA LEU A 172 -12.66 11.90 -7.88
C LEU A 172 -13.50 12.30 -9.09
N ASP A 173 -13.23 11.68 -10.23
CA ASP A 173 -14.06 11.87 -11.42
C ASP A 173 -15.36 11.05 -11.32
N ARG A 174 -16.47 11.74 -11.05
CA ARG A 174 -17.82 11.16 -10.90
C ARG A 174 -18.29 10.40 -12.15
N ARG A 175 -17.68 10.62 -13.32
CA ARG A 175 -17.98 9.84 -14.53
C ARG A 175 -17.54 8.38 -14.40
N PHE A 176 -16.44 8.14 -13.70
CA PHE A 176 -15.82 6.82 -13.56
C PHE A 176 -15.96 6.25 -12.15
N VAL A 177 -15.82 7.07 -11.11
CA VAL A 177 -15.96 6.61 -9.72
C VAL A 177 -17.44 6.52 -9.36
N LYS A 178 -17.96 5.30 -9.25
CA LYS A 178 -19.39 5.03 -9.00
C LYS A 178 -19.74 4.91 -7.52
N GLY A 179 -18.74 4.92 -6.66
CA GLY A 179 -18.87 4.90 -5.20
C GLY A 179 -17.56 4.55 -4.53
N PHE A 180 -17.50 4.66 -3.21
CA PHE A 180 -16.34 4.26 -2.43
C PHE A 180 -16.73 3.71 -1.05
N ALA A 181 -15.84 2.92 -0.46
CA ALA A 181 -15.91 2.48 0.92
C ALA A 181 -14.52 2.61 1.57
N THR A 182 -14.47 3.15 2.79
CA THR A 182 -13.24 3.36 3.55
C THR A 182 -13.25 2.61 4.87
N GLU A 183 -12.07 2.20 5.37
CA GLU A 183 -11.94 1.60 6.71
C GLU A 183 -12.07 2.64 7.82
N LEU A 184 -11.61 3.87 7.55
CA LEU A 184 -11.73 5.03 8.43
C LEU A 184 -12.73 6.05 7.86
N GLY A 185 -13.39 6.78 8.76
CA GLY A 185 -14.33 7.84 8.40
C GLY A 185 -15.69 7.67 9.09
N GLY A 186 -16.51 8.72 9.02
CA GLY A 186 -17.82 8.75 9.64
C GLY A 186 -18.62 10.00 9.27
N PRO A 187 -19.85 10.15 9.76
CA PRO A 187 -20.68 11.32 9.52
C PRO A 187 -19.94 12.60 9.96
N GLY A 188 -19.80 13.57 9.07
CA GLY A 188 -19.05 14.81 9.31
C GLY A 188 -17.53 14.76 9.05
N SER A 189 -16.99 13.59 8.67
CA SER A 189 -15.61 13.53 8.14
C SER A 189 -15.51 14.22 6.78
N HIS A 190 -14.31 14.67 6.40
CA HIS A 190 -14.09 15.29 5.09
C HIS A 190 -14.55 14.41 3.92
N THR A 191 -14.39 13.10 4.06
CA THR A 191 -14.82 12.11 3.07
C THR A 191 -16.34 12.04 2.97
N ALA A 192 -17.06 12.14 4.09
CA ALA A 192 -18.52 12.15 4.12
C ALA A 192 -19.11 13.42 3.50
N ILE A 193 -18.52 14.59 3.77
CA ILE A 193 -18.97 15.87 3.23
C ILE A 193 -18.91 15.87 1.69
N VAL A 194 -17.87 15.29 1.10
CA VAL A 194 -17.75 15.21 -0.37
C VAL A 194 -18.64 14.10 -0.95
N ALA A 195 -18.97 13.06 -0.17
CA ALA A 195 -19.87 11.99 -0.60
C ALA A 195 -21.34 12.44 -0.75
N GLU A 196 -21.74 13.46 0.02
CA GLU A 196 -23.10 14.03 0.01
C GLU A 196 -23.34 15.03 -1.14
N GLY A 197 -22.29 15.60 -1.73
CA GLY A 197 -22.36 16.54 -2.86
C GLY A 197 -22.29 15.88 -4.23
#